data_AF-A0A9E0PU51-F1
#
_entry.id   AF-A0A9E0PU51-F1
#
_cell.length_a   1.000
_cell.length_b   1.000
_cell.length_c   1.000
_cell.angle_alpha   90.00
_cell.angle_beta   90.00
_cell.angle_gamma   90.00
#
_symmetry.space_group_name_H-M   'P 1'
#
loop_
_entity.id
_entity.type
_entity.pdbx_description
1 polymer ?
#
loop_
_entity_poly.entity_id
_entity_poly.type
_entity_poly.pdbx_seq_one_letter_code
_entity_poly.pdbx_strand_id
1 'polypeptide(L)' 'MRTVLSIAAGLSLALLTACSPALEWRMLPLPELGLEASLPCKPERAQRNVDLAGQTVEITMQGCEAAGN' A
#
# COMPACT_ATOMS: atom_id res chain seq x y z
N MET A 1 -6.96 -13.76 -40.01
CA MET A 1 -7.39 -12.42 -39.54
C MET A 1 -8.17 -12.47 -38.22
N ARG A 2 -9.27 -13.25 -38.10
CA ARG A 2 -10.07 -13.33 -36.86
C ARG A 2 -9.29 -13.79 -35.62
N THR A 3 -8.44 -14.82 -35.76
CA THR A 3 -7.61 -15.36 -34.67
C THR A 3 -6.55 -14.39 -34.17
N VAL A 4 -5.92 -13.64 -35.08
CA VAL A 4 -4.92 -12.60 -34.73
C VAL A 4 -5.57 -11.46 -33.94
N LEU A 5 -6.80 -11.07 -34.33
CA LEU A 5 -7.56 -10.04 -33.63
C LEU A 5 -7.95 -10.46 -32.21
N SER A 6 -8.34 -11.73 -32.02
CA SER A 6 -8.67 -12.30 -30.70
C SER A 6 -7.46 -12.35 -29.76
N ILE A 7 -6.27 -12.70 -30.28
CA ILE A 7 -5.03 -12.75 -29.48
C ILE A 7 -4.63 -11.34 -29.04
N ALA A 8 -4.67 -10.36 -29.96
CA ALA A 8 -4.34 -8.97 -29.64
C ALA A 8 -5.27 -8.40 -28.55
N ALA A 9 -6.59 -8.64 -28.65
CA ALA A 9 -7.56 -8.20 -27.66
C ALA A 9 -7.34 -8.86 -26.28
N GLY A 10 -7.02 -10.16 -26.25
CA GLY A 10 -6.70 -10.86 -25.00
C GLY A 10 -5.44 -10.32 -24.31
N LEU A 11 -4.41 -9.99 -25.10
CA LEU A 11 -3.16 -9.43 -24.57
C LEU A 11 -3.38 -8.04 -23.95
N SER A 12 -4.19 -7.19 -24.59
CA SER A 12 -4.53 -5.86 -24.08
C SER A 12 -5.26 -5.92 -22.74
N LEU A 13 -6.23 -6.84 -22.58
CA LEU A 13 -6.96 -7.01 -21.32
C LEU A 13 -6.04 -7.49 -20.17
N ALA A 14 -5.12 -8.41 -20.46
CA ALA A 14 -4.17 -8.92 -19.46
C ALA A 14 -3.18 -7.84 -18.98
N LEU A 15 -2.81 -6.89 -19.84
CA LEU A 15 -1.95 -5.76 -19.48
C LEU A 15 -2.66 -4.78 -18.53
N LEU A 16 -3.97 -4.59 -18.66
CA LEU A 16 -4.73 -3.71 -17.76
C LEU A 16 -4.81 -4.26 -16.34
N THR A 17 -4.86 -5.59 -16.17
CA THR A 17 -4.84 -6.22 -14.84
C THR A 17 -3.47 -6.20 -14.16
N ALA A 18 -2.40 -5.99 -14.94
CA ALA A 18 -1.04 -5.85 -14.42
C ALA A 18 -0.75 -4.41 -13.92
N CYS A 19 -1.59 -3.45 -14.31
CA CYS A 19 -1.62 -2.15 -13.66
C CYS A 19 -2.39 -2.33 -12.35
N SER A 20 -1.79 -1.99 -11.21
CA SER A 20 -2.36 -2.17 -9.87
C SER A 20 -3.00 -0.87 -9.37
N PRO A 21 -4.13 -0.37 -9.94
CA PRO A 21 -4.66 0.96 -9.60
C PRO A 21 -5.09 1.09 -8.14
N ALA A 22 -5.31 -0.03 -7.44
CA ALA A 22 -5.59 -0.05 -6.01
C ALA A 22 -4.35 0.24 -5.15
N LEU A 23 -3.14 0.14 -5.70
CA LEU A 23 -1.87 0.33 -5.00
C LEU A 23 -1.19 1.61 -5.49
N GLU A 24 -1.23 2.63 -4.65
CA GLU A 24 -0.65 3.95 -4.84
C GLU A 24 0.63 4.04 -3.99
N TRP A 25 1.76 3.63 -4.56
CA TRP A 25 3.03 3.57 -3.85
C TRP A 25 3.58 4.96 -3.54
N ARG A 26 3.78 5.25 -2.25
CA ARG A 26 4.24 6.54 -1.74
C ARG A 26 5.39 6.37 -0.78
N MET A 27 6.36 7.27 -0.89
CA MET A 27 7.46 7.39 0.06
C MET A 27 7.02 8.24 1.24
N LEU A 28 7.25 7.73 2.44
CA LEU A 28 6.92 8.36 3.70
C LEU A 28 8.21 8.52 4.52
N PRO A 29 8.69 9.76 4.72
CA PRO A 29 9.81 10.02 5.62
C PRO A 29 9.38 9.85 7.08
N LEU A 30 10.23 9.21 7.88
CA LEU A 30 10.08 9.00 9.32
C LEU A 30 11.26 9.65 10.06
N PRO A 31 11.24 10.99 10.22
CA PRO A 31 12.40 11.76 10.68
C PRO A 31 12.87 11.36 12.08
N GLU A 32 11.94 11.05 12.99
CA GLU A 32 12.23 10.61 14.36
C GLU A 32 13.04 9.31 14.42
N LEU A 33 12.96 8.49 13.37
CA LEU A 33 13.68 7.23 13.24
C LEU A 33 14.89 7.33 12.30
N GLY A 34 15.03 8.44 11.56
CA GLY A 34 16.01 8.58 10.48
C GLY A 34 15.78 7.58 9.33
N LEU A 35 14.52 7.17 9.09
CA LEU A 35 14.16 6.16 8.09
C LEU A 35 13.19 6.73 7.04
N GLU A 36 13.05 6.00 5.94
CA GLU A 36 12.01 6.21 4.93
C GLU A 36 11.31 4.88 4.64
N ALA A 37 9.98 4.91 4.56
CA ALA A 37 9.16 3.75 4.28
C ALA A 37 8.40 3.94 2.96
N SER A 38 8.22 2.86 2.21
CA SER A 38 7.33 2.85 1.04
C SER A 38 6.02 2.17 1.41
N LEU A 39 4.90 2.87 1.24
CA LEU A 39 3.56 2.35 1.52
C LEU A 39 2.74 2.29 0.22
N PRO A 40 1.93 1.24 0.01
CA PRO A 40 1.16 1.06 -1.22
C PRO A 40 -0.14 1.89 -1.27
N CYS A 41 -0.30 2.84 -0.34
CA CYS A 41 -1.47 3.71 -0.25
C CYS A 41 -1.12 5.01 0.48
N LYS A 42 -2.11 5.91 0.60
CA LYS A 42 -1.95 7.15 1.35
C LYS A 42 -1.69 6.82 2.83
N PRO A 43 -0.56 7.26 3.41
CA PRO A 43 -0.26 7.00 4.81
C PRO A 43 -1.19 7.77 5.75
N GLU A 44 -1.58 7.10 6.82
CA GLU A 44 -2.32 7.63 7.96
C GLU A 44 -1.52 7.45 9.26
N ARG A 45 -1.74 8.36 10.20
CA ARG A 45 -1.09 8.36 11.52
C ARG A 45 -2.11 8.00 12.58
N ALA A 46 -1.81 6.98 13.38
CA ALA A 46 -2.60 6.60 14.53
C ALA A 46 -1.76 6.65 15.81
N GLN A 47 -2.36 7.05 16.92
CA GLN A 47 -1.71 7.08 18.23
C GLN A 47 -2.64 6.43 19.26
N ARG A 48 -2.09 5.54 20.08
CA ARG A 48 -2.86 4.88 21.14
C ARG A 48 -1.98 4.50 22.33
N ASN A 49 -2.56 4.55 23.51
CA ASN A 49 -1.98 3.96 24.70
C ASN A 49 -2.20 2.45 24.69
N VAL A 50 -1.13 1.70 24.95
CA VAL A 50 -1.16 0.24 25.09
C VAL A 50 -0.51 -0.18 26.40
N ASP A 51 -0.99 -1.27 26.99
CA ASP A 51 -0.30 -1.92 28.11
C ASP A 51 0.84 -2.78 27.55
N LEU A 52 2.07 -2.48 27.96
CA LEU A 52 3.27 -3.25 27.68
C LEU A 52 3.94 -3.61 29.00
N ALA A 53 3.85 -4.89 29.38
CA ALA A 53 4.43 -5.42 30.62
C ALA A 53 3.95 -4.65 31.88
N GLY A 54 2.66 -4.29 31.94
CA GLY A 54 2.07 -3.56 33.06
C GLY A 54 2.36 -2.05 33.06
N GLN A 55 3.02 -1.54 32.02
CA GLN A 55 3.25 -0.11 31.82
C GLN A 55 2.40 0.39 30.66
N THR A 56 1.72 1.51 30.87
CA THR A 56 1.00 2.19 29.79
C THR A 56 2.00 2.99 28.96
N VAL A 57 2.12 2.64 27.67
CA VAL A 57 3.04 3.29 26.72
C VAL A 57 2.23 3.81 25.54
N GLU A 58 2.49 5.05 25.13
CA GLU A 58 1.91 5.61 23.91
C GLU A 58 2.68 5.07 22.69
N ILE A 59 1.96 4.42 21.77
CA ILE A 59 2.50 4.00 20.48
C ILE A 59 1.94 4.91 19.39
N THR A 60 2.85 5.45 18.58
CA THR A 60 2.55 6.05 17.29
C THR A 60 2.76 5.03 16.17
N MET A 61 1.79 4.91 15.27
CA MET A 61 1.85 4.06 14.10
C MET A 61 1.64 4.88 12.82
N GLN A 62 2.41 4.56 11.79
CA GLN A 62 2.23 5.05 10.43
C GLN A 62 1.88 3.84 9.54
N GLY A 63 0.74 3.89 8.85
CA GLY A 63 0.28 2.78 8.02
C GLY A 63 -0.87 3.18 7.11
N CYS A 64 -1.36 2.25 6.30
CA CYS A 64 -2.56 2.43 5.50
C CYS A 64 -3.18 1.07 5.17
N GLU A 65 -4.49 1.04 4.99
CA GLU A 65 -5.21 -0.15 4.50
C GLU A 65 -5.11 -0.18 2.97
N ALA A 66 -4.55 -1.27 2.44
CA ALA A 66 -4.33 -1.44 1.01
C ALA A 66 -5.26 -2.54 0.48
N ALA A 67 -5.90 -2.30 -0.65
CA ALA A 67 -6.73 -3.29 -1.35
C ALA A 67 -7.88 -3.95 -0.52
N GLY A 68 -8.27 -3.37 0.62
CA GLY A 68 -9.45 -3.79 1.40
C GLY A 68 -9.20 -4.87 2.45
N ASN A 69 -7.99 -4.95 3.03
CA ASN A 69 -7.65 -5.88 4.10
C ASN A 69 -6.69 -5.28 5.13
#